data_AF-A0A1Q3EJF9-F1
#
_entry.id   AF-A0A1Q3EJF9-F1
#
_cell.length_a   1.000
_cell.length_b   1.000
_cell.length_c   1.000
_cell.angle_alpha   90.00
_cell.angle_beta   90.00
_cell.angle_gamma   90.00
#
_symmetry.space_group_name_H-M   'P 1'
#
loop_
_entity.id
_entity.type
_entity.pdbx_description
1 polymer ?
#
loop_
_entity_poly.entity_id
_entity_poly.type
_entity_poly.pdbx_seq_one_letter_code
_entity_poly.pdbx_strand_id
1 'polypeptide(L)'
;MSVSFEARRYMVFTVFFMLGTLYTMILLRGGFRQLSTTIPISAEFEPSFQRQNATLVFLARNSDLRDVLTSMSNLERRFNHNYLYPWVFLNDEEFTNEFKGRVLLETNAPVYFGLIPKEHWVQPAWIDEDKAEESRKRLKGQNIIYGDSSSYRNMCRFNSGYFFQHPLLQQFKYYWRVEPNVDYFCDMNYDPFQYLNQNNQTYGFTIALYETPETVTTLWDSVKEFMVKYPQYIANDNAMELLSNDGGQTYNMCHFWSNFEIADMDFWRSEAYRKFFNFLDAKGGFYYETLDIATQFTNIALRAMSLWVILVHVIGGIVLITEESPAYRDTRTCFQTVSSQ
;
A
#
# COMPACT_ATOMS: atom_id res chain seq x y z
N MET A 1 3.40 -17.58 103.26
CA MET A 1 2.32 -18.30 102.55
C MET A 1 2.66 -18.36 101.08
N SER A 2 3.22 -19.49 100.67
CA SER A 2 3.80 -19.73 99.34
C SER A 2 2.76 -20.31 98.39
N VAL A 3 2.37 -19.55 97.38
CA VAL A 3 1.63 -20.07 96.23
C VAL A 3 2.58 -20.97 95.42
N SER A 4 2.18 -22.21 95.16
CA SER A 4 3.01 -23.23 94.51
C SER A 4 3.33 -22.87 93.05
N PHE A 5 4.44 -23.42 92.56
CA PHE A 5 4.99 -23.21 91.22
C PHE A 5 4.02 -23.57 90.09
N GLU A 6 3.08 -24.50 90.34
CA GLU A 6 2.00 -24.89 89.42
C GLU A 6 1.04 -23.73 89.10
N ALA A 7 0.67 -22.91 90.09
CA ALA A 7 -0.32 -21.84 89.91
C ALA A 7 0.21 -20.66 89.06
N ARG A 8 1.53 -20.44 89.04
CA ARG A 8 2.17 -19.43 88.17
C ARG A 8 2.20 -19.87 86.70
N ARG A 9 2.28 -21.18 86.41
CA ARG A 9 2.25 -21.71 85.04
C ARG A 9 0.86 -21.59 84.40
N TYR A 10 -0.20 -21.88 85.15
CA TYR A 10 -1.57 -21.69 84.67
C TYR A 10 -1.88 -20.21 84.41
N MET A 11 -1.49 -19.29 85.30
CA MET A 11 -1.75 -17.86 85.13
C MET A 11 -1.05 -17.26 83.90
N VAL A 12 0.16 -17.73 83.56
CA VAL A 12 0.88 -17.31 82.35
C VAL A 12 0.20 -17.87 81.09
N PHE A 13 -0.23 -19.13 81.08
CA PHE A 13 -0.93 -19.73 79.94
C PHE A 13 -2.29 -19.06 79.66
N THR A 14 -3.06 -18.70 80.69
CA THR A 14 -4.36 -18.05 80.50
C THR A 14 -4.22 -16.62 79.96
N VAL A 15 -3.18 -15.88 80.37
CA VAL A 15 -2.91 -14.52 79.89
C VAL A 15 -2.45 -14.54 78.42
N PHE A 16 -1.61 -15.49 78.01
CA PHE A 16 -1.21 -15.64 76.60
C PHE A 16 -2.37 -16.08 75.69
N PHE A 17 -3.27 -16.95 76.17
CA PHE A 17 -4.46 -17.37 75.41
C PHE A 17 -5.50 -16.24 75.25
N MET A 18 -5.68 -15.41 76.29
CA MET A 18 -6.56 -14.23 76.26
C MET A 18 -5.99 -13.11 75.37
N LEU A 19 -4.67 -12.91 75.35
CA LEU A 19 -4.03 -11.91 74.46
C LEU A 19 -4.02 -12.38 72.99
N GLY A 20 -3.85 -13.68 72.72
CA GLY A 20 -3.91 -14.24 71.37
C GLY A 20 -5.31 -14.19 70.74
N THR A 21 -6.35 -14.43 71.55
CA THR A 21 -7.76 -14.31 71.12
C THR A 21 -8.21 -12.87 70.92
N LEU A 22 -7.69 -11.93 71.73
CA LEU A 22 -7.93 -10.49 71.53
C LEU A 22 -7.21 -9.95 70.28
N TYR A 23 -5.99 -10.40 70.00
CA TYR A 23 -5.24 -10.02 68.78
C TYR A 23 -5.89 -10.55 67.50
N THR A 24 -6.40 -11.79 67.50
CA THR A 24 -7.17 -12.34 66.38
C THR A 24 -8.52 -11.65 66.20
N MET A 25 -9.22 -11.27 67.28
CA MET A 25 -10.43 -10.45 67.17
C MET A 25 -10.16 -9.02 66.68
N ILE A 26 -9.03 -8.41 67.02
CA ILE A 26 -8.63 -7.08 66.51
C ILE A 26 -8.25 -7.14 65.03
N LEU A 27 -7.57 -8.21 64.58
CA LEU A 27 -7.31 -8.44 63.15
C LEU A 27 -8.59 -8.72 62.36
N LEU A 28 -9.56 -9.45 62.93
CA LEU A 28 -10.86 -9.71 62.30
C LEU A 28 -11.82 -8.51 62.34
N ARG A 29 -11.67 -7.57 63.30
CA ARG A 29 -12.48 -6.34 63.38
C ARG A 29 -11.85 -5.11 62.70
N GLY A 30 -10.53 -5.13 62.43
CA GLY A 30 -9.80 -4.00 61.84
C GLY A 30 -9.81 -3.92 60.31
N GLY A 31 -10.45 -4.85 59.62
CA GLY A 31 -10.33 -5.04 58.17
C GLY A 31 -11.63 -4.89 57.37
N PHE A 32 -12.60 -4.10 57.83
CA PHE A 32 -13.72 -3.65 56.98
C PHE A 32 -13.83 -2.12 57.06
N ARG A 33 -12.78 -1.42 56.61
CA ARG A 33 -13.04 -0.17 55.92
C ARG A 33 -13.65 -0.57 54.59
N GLN A 34 -14.91 -0.21 54.36
CA GLN A 34 -15.42 -0.02 53.01
C GLN A 34 -14.47 0.97 52.33
N LEU A 35 -13.43 0.45 51.69
CA LEU A 35 -12.96 1.05 50.46
C LEU A 35 -14.15 0.90 49.53
N SER A 36 -14.95 1.95 49.46
CA SER A 36 -15.73 2.24 48.28
C SER A 36 -14.73 2.44 47.16
N THR A 37 -14.17 1.33 46.66
CA THR A 37 -13.76 1.25 45.27
C THR A 37 -15.07 1.21 44.51
N THR A 38 -15.66 2.38 44.28
CA THR A 38 -16.18 2.64 42.95
C THR A 38 -15.02 2.30 42.02
N ILE A 39 -15.04 1.07 41.49
CA ILE A 39 -14.31 0.74 40.28
C ILE A 39 -14.81 1.82 39.32
N PRO A 40 -13.97 2.72 38.79
CA PRO A 40 -14.39 3.44 37.62
C PRO A 40 -14.49 2.34 36.55
N ILE A 41 -15.70 1.81 36.35
CA ILE A 41 -16.06 1.18 35.08
C ILE A 41 -16.24 2.35 34.10
N SER A 42 -15.15 3.05 33.86
CA SER A 42 -14.80 3.46 32.53
C SER A 42 -13.57 2.64 32.23
N ALA A 43 -13.80 1.43 31.71
CA ALA A 43 -13.01 1.07 30.55
C ALA A 43 -13.19 2.28 29.63
N GLU A 44 -12.18 3.17 29.59
CA GLU A 44 -12.05 4.06 28.45
C GLU A 44 -12.14 3.10 27.29
N PHE A 45 -13.26 3.20 26.58
CA PHE A 45 -13.46 2.50 25.33
C PHE A 45 -12.34 3.06 24.47
N GLU A 46 -11.20 2.36 24.44
CA GLU A 46 -10.19 2.54 23.41
C GLU A 46 -11.01 2.62 22.13
N PRO A 47 -11.07 3.79 21.46
CA PRO A 47 -11.97 3.97 20.35
C PRO A 47 -11.68 2.83 19.40
N SER A 48 -12.66 1.93 19.24
CA SER A 48 -12.51 0.72 18.43
C SER A 48 -11.82 1.13 17.15
N PHE A 49 -10.58 0.67 16.94
CA PHE A 49 -9.70 1.16 15.90
C PHE A 49 -10.49 1.33 14.60
N GLN A 50 -10.78 2.58 14.22
CA GLN A 50 -11.67 2.85 13.11
C GLN A 50 -10.86 2.85 11.83
N ARG A 51 -10.79 1.69 11.19
CA ARG A 51 -10.11 1.48 9.93
C ARG A 51 -10.52 2.50 8.86
N GLN A 52 -9.57 2.93 8.03
CA GLN A 52 -9.85 3.79 6.88
C GLN A 52 -10.65 3.05 5.80
N ASN A 53 -11.30 3.80 4.91
CA ASN A 53 -11.97 3.24 3.75
C ASN A 53 -10.94 2.87 2.66
N ALA A 54 -10.35 1.67 2.76
CA ALA A 54 -9.29 1.22 1.87
C ALA A 54 -9.41 -0.25 1.48
N THR A 55 -8.61 -0.66 0.50
CA THR A 55 -8.51 -2.03 0.03
C THR A 55 -7.08 -2.37 -0.44
N LEU A 56 -6.74 -3.65 -0.43
CA LEU A 56 -5.55 -4.20 -1.07
C LEU A 56 -5.94 -4.71 -2.46
N VAL A 57 -5.20 -4.33 -3.51
CA VAL A 57 -5.59 -4.57 -4.90
C VAL A 57 -4.54 -5.38 -5.64
N PHE A 58 -5.00 -6.43 -6.32
CA PHE A 58 -4.22 -7.21 -7.28
C PHE A 58 -4.82 -7.06 -8.68
N LEU A 59 -3.95 -6.88 -9.67
CA LEU A 59 -4.23 -7.25 -11.05
C LEU A 59 -3.44 -8.53 -11.33
N ALA A 60 -4.14 -9.65 -11.55
CA ALA A 60 -3.48 -10.95 -11.69
C ALA A 60 -4.22 -11.86 -12.67
N ARG A 61 -3.47 -12.72 -13.33
CA ARG A 61 -4.03 -13.79 -14.18
C ARG A 61 -4.26 -15.03 -13.34
N ASN A 62 -5.08 -15.93 -13.87
CA ASN A 62 -5.24 -17.27 -13.29
C ASN A 62 -3.91 -18.02 -13.15
N SER A 63 -2.98 -17.82 -14.11
CA SER A 63 -1.64 -18.44 -14.10
C SER A 63 -0.76 -17.98 -12.94
N ASP A 64 -1.04 -16.81 -12.37
CA ASP A 64 -0.18 -16.16 -11.38
C ASP A 64 -0.50 -16.65 -9.96
N LEU A 65 -1.42 -17.63 -9.81
CA LEU A 65 -1.94 -18.07 -8.52
C LEU A 65 -0.84 -18.34 -7.49
N ARG A 66 0.21 -19.08 -7.87
CA ARG A 66 1.29 -19.40 -6.92
C ARG A 66 1.96 -18.14 -6.38
N ASP A 67 2.25 -17.21 -7.27
CA ASP A 67 3.00 -15.98 -6.98
C ASP A 67 2.13 -14.98 -6.23
N VAL A 68 0.83 -14.95 -6.51
CA VAL A 68 -0.19 -14.23 -5.74
C VAL A 68 -0.25 -14.75 -4.31
N LEU A 69 -0.33 -16.07 -4.10
CA LEU A 69 -0.41 -16.66 -2.76
C LEU A 69 0.86 -16.34 -1.95
N THR A 70 2.04 -16.34 -2.58
CA THR A 70 3.30 -15.92 -1.94
C THR A 70 3.21 -14.49 -1.42
N SER A 71 2.88 -13.53 -2.29
CA SER A 71 2.76 -12.11 -1.92
C SER A 71 1.69 -11.88 -0.86
N MET A 72 0.52 -12.50 -1.02
CA MET A 72 -0.62 -12.37 -0.12
C MET A 72 -0.31 -12.92 1.27
N SER A 73 0.26 -14.13 1.36
CA SER A 73 0.67 -14.74 2.63
C SER A 73 1.72 -13.89 3.35
N ASN A 74 2.66 -13.30 2.60
CA ASN A 74 3.66 -12.40 3.15
C ASN A 74 3.00 -11.14 3.72
N LEU A 75 2.15 -10.44 2.96
CA LEU A 75 1.49 -9.21 3.43
C LEU A 75 0.50 -9.46 4.58
N GLU A 76 -0.25 -10.57 4.53
CA GLU A 76 -1.13 -10.98 5.63
C GLU A 76 -0.35 -11.14 6.92
N ARG A 77 0.74 -11.93 6.90
CA ARG A 77 1.59 -12.16 8.08
C ARG A 77 2.24 -10.88 8.62
N ARG A 78 2.63 -9.95 7.75
CA ARG A 78 3.35 -8.72 8.17
C ARG A 78 2.44 -7.57 8.57
N PHE A 79 1.21 -7.53 8.06
CA PHE A 79 0.33 -6.37 8.17
C PHE A 79 -1.14 -6.76 8.29
N ASN A 80 -1.71 -7.41 7.27
CA ASN A 80 -3.16 -7.37 7.10
C ASN A 80 -3.92 -8.24 8.12
N HIS A 81 -3.28 -9.23 8.76
CA HIS A 81 -3.90 -9.99 9.85
C HIS A 81 -4.34 -9.11 11.03
N ASN A 82 -3.71 -7.94 11.23
CA ASN A 82 -4.04 -6.99 12.29
C ASN A 82 -5.21 -6.06 11.92
N TYR A 83 -5.43 -5.80 10.63
CA TYR A 83 -6.33 -4.72 10.16
C TYR A 83 -7.51 -5.21 9.32
N LEU A 84 -7.37 -6.38 8.69
CA LEU A 84 -8.39 -7.04 7.88
C LEU A 84 -8.96 -6.13 6.79
N TYR A 85 -8.09 -5.39 6.10
CA TYR A 85 -8.48 -4.64 4.90
C TYR A 85 -8.92 -5.63 3.82
N PRO A 86 -10.02 -5.33 3.10
CA PRO A 86 -10.53 -6.21 2.06
C PRO A 86 -9.56 -6.29 0.88
N TRP A 87 -9.55 -7.45 0.23
CA TRP A 87 -8.82 -7.68 -1.02
C TRP A 87 -9.72 -7.55 -2.24
N VAL A 88 -9.24 -6.90 -3.29
CA VAL A 88 -9.88 -6.84 -4.60
C VAL A 88 -8.92 -7.41 -5.63
N PHE A 89 -9.33 -8.50 -6.28
CA PHE A 89 -8.62 -9.12 -7.39
C PHE A 89 -9.31 -8.76 -8.69
N LEU A 90 -8.55 -8.21 -9.65
CA LEU A 90 -9.02 -7.87 -10.99
C LEU A 90 -8.27 -8.71 -12.03
N ASN A 91 -8.96 -9.09 -13.10
CA ASN A 91 -8.41 -9.86 -14.21
C ASN A 91 -9.16 -9.53 -15.50
N ASP A 92 -8.47 -9.60 -16.65
CA ASP A 92 -9.10 -9.47 -17.97
C ASP A 92 -9.86 -10.74 -18.40
N GLU A 93 -9.70 -11.83 -17.65
CA GLU A 93 -10.47 -13.06 -17.74
C GLU A 93 -11.20 -13.40 -16.44
N GLU A 94 -12.19 -14.29 -16.51
CA GLU A 94 -12.85 -14.81 -15.33
C GLU A 94 -11.87 -15.60 -14.45
N PHE A 95 -11.80 -15.26 -13.16
CA PHE A 95 -11.03 -16.06 -12.21
C PHE A 95 -11.65 -17.45 -12.05
N THR A 96 -10.80 -18.48 -12.15
CA THR A 96 -11.19 -19.88 -11.96
C THR A 96 -11.62 -20.16 -10.52
N ASN A 97 -12.40 -21.23 -10.32
CA ASN A 97 -12.79 -21.68 -8.99
C ASN A 97 -11.58 -22.10 -8.14
N GLU A 98 -10.53 -22.63 -8.77
CA GLU A 98 -9.27 -22.94 -8.08
C GLU A 98 -8.63 -21.66 -7.53
N PHE A 99 -8.48 -20.63 -8.36
CA PHE A 99 -7.92 -19.34 -7.94
C PHE A 99 -8.71 -18.75 -6.78
N LYS A 100 -10.03 -18.62 -6.95
CA LYS A 100 -10.93 -18.06 -5.92
C LYS A 100 -10.85 -18.86 -4.62
N GLY A 101 -10.93 -20.19 -4.72
CA GLY A 101 -10.91 -21.08 -3.56
C GLY A 101 -9.60 -21.02 -2.78
N ARG A 102 -8.46 -20.92 -3.46
CA ARG A 102 -7.14 -20.84 -2.81
C ARG A 102 -6.91 -19.48 -2.15
N VAL A 103 -7.23 -18.39 -2.83
CA VAL A 103 -7.13 -17.03 -2.27
C VAL A 103 -8.00 -16.87 -1.01
N LEU A 104 -9.22 -17.40 -1.01
CA LEU A 104 -10.13 -17.33 0.14
C LEU A 104 -9.61 -18.07 1.39
N LEU A 105 -8.65 -18.99 1.24
CA LEU A 105 -8.04 -19.70 2.37
C LEU A 105 -6.87 -18.94 3.00
N GLU A 106 -6.33 -17.92 2.34
CA GLU A 106 -5.15 -17.18 2.81
C GLU A 106 -5.50 -16.03 3.78
N THR A 107 -6.76 -15.62 3.88
CA THR A 107 -7.15 -14.45 4.68
C THR A 107 -8.51 -14.62 5.35
N ASN A 108 -8.68 -13.93 6.48
CA ASN A 108 -9.98 -13.73 7.12
C ASN A 108 -10.67 -12.43 6.67
N ALA A 109 -9.98 -11.58 5.89
CA ALA A 109 -10.55 -10.35 5.36
C ALA A 109 -11.53 -10.63 4.20
N PRO A 110 -12.48 -9.73 3.92
CA PRO A 110 -13.35 -9.87 2.76
C PRO A 110 -12.54 -9.87 1.46
N VAL A 111 -12.92 -10.72 0.50
CA VAL A 111 -12.27 -10.80 -0.81
C VAL A 111 -13.30 -10.61 -1.92
N TYR A 112 -12.97 -9.80 -2.91
CA TYR A 112 -13.79 -9.54 -4.09
C TYR A 112 -13.00 -9.90 -5.35
N PHE A 113 -13.68 -10.53 -6.33
CA PHE A 113 -13.11 -10.88 -7.63
C PHE A 113 -13.88 -10.13 -8.72
N GLY A 114 -13.18 -9.39 -9.58
CA GLY A 114 -13.76 -8.59 -10.65
C GLY A 114 -13.20 -8.93 -12.01
N LEU A 115 -14.10 -9.09 -12.99
CA LEU A 115 -13.75 -9.12 -14.41
C LEU A 115 -13.66 -7.70 -14.94
N ILE A 116 -12.54 -7.37 -15.58
CA ILE A 116 -12.32 -6.06 -16.19
C ILE A 116 -13.23 -5.91 -17.42
N PRO A 117 -14.02 -4.83 -17.53
CA PRO A 117 -14.78 -4.54 -18.75
C PRO A 117 -13.85 -4.47 -19.97
N LYS A 118 -14.25 -5.10 -21.08
CA LYS A 118 -13.38 -5.22 -22.27
C LYS A 118 -12.91 -3.86 -22.78
N GLU A 119 -13.78 -2.85 -22.76
CA GLU A 119 -13.52 -1.47 -23.14
C GLU A 119 -12.41 -0.78 -22.33
N HIS A 120 -12.12 -1.27 -21.12
CA HIS A 120 -11.06 -0.76 -20.26
C HIS A 120 -9.72 -1.49 -20.45
N TRP A 121 -9.74 -2.66 -21.10
CA TRP A 121 -8.56 -3.50 -21.30
C TRP A 121 -8.05 -3.50 -22.74
N VAL A 122 -8.94 -3.67 -23.72
CA VAL A 122 -8.54 -3.90 -25.12
C VAL A 122 -8.01 -2.63 -25.78
N GLN A 123 -7.19 -2.83 -26.81
CA GLN A 123 -6.70 -1.75 -27.65
C GLN A 123 -7.86 -0.96 -28.26
N PRO A 124 -7.88 0.38 -28.11
CA PRO A 124 -8.93 1.20 -28.69
C PRO A 124 -8.90 1.24 -30.22
N ALA A 125 -10.08 1.47 -30.82
CA ALA A 125 -10.25 1.45 -32.28
C ALA A 125 -9.54 2.60 -33.04
N TRP A 126 -9.12 3.67 -32.35
CA TRP A 126 -8.38 4.77 -32.97
C TRP A 126 -6.86 4.51 -33.04
N ILE A 127 -6.39 3.41 -32.47
CA ILE A 127 -5.00 2.99 -32.59
C ILE A 127 -4.81 2.33 -33.96
N ASP A 128 -3.83 2.85 -34.70
CA ASP A 128 -3.33 2.27 -35.93
C ASP A 128 -2.53 1.00 -35.59
N GLU A 129 -3.11 -0.16 -35.90
CA GLU A 129 -2.50 -1.45 -35.57
C GLU A 129 -1.19 -1.69 -36.32
N ASP A 130 -1.06 -1.24 -37.56
CA ASP A 130 0.17 -1.42 -38.35
C ASP A 130 1.32 -0.66 -37.68
N LYS A 131 1.06 0.60 -37.28
CA LYS A 131 2.02 1.41 -36.52
C LYS A 131 2.35 0.82 -35.14
N ALA A 132 1.36 0.27 -34.44
CA ALA A 132 1.58 -0.39 -33.15
C ALA A 132 2.41 -1.68 -33.32
N GLU A 133 2.19 -2.44 -34.39
CA GLU A 133 2.98 -3.63 -34.71
C GLU A 133 4.43 -3.30 -35.05
N GLU A 134 4.67 -2.23 -35.82
CA GLU A 134 6.02 -1.74 -36.10
C GLU A 134 6.77 -1.38 -34.80
N SER A 135 6.09 -0.70 -33.86
CA SER A 135 6.65 -0.41 -32.53
C SER A 135 7.02 -1.67 -31.77
N ARG A 136 6.11 -2.66 -31.73
CA ARG A 136 6.36 -3.96 -31.07
C ARG A 136 7.56 -4.69 -31.67
N LYS A 137 7.66 -4.74 -33.01
CA LYS A 137 8.80 -5.34 -33.72
C LYS A 137 10.11 -4.60 -33.42
N ARG A 138 10.08 -3.27 -33.41
CA ARG A 138 11.25 -2.43 -33.09
C ARG A 138 11.76 -2.70 -31.68
N LEU A 139 10.90 -2.62 -30.67
CA LEU A 139 11.29 -2.82 -29.27
C LEU A 139 11.75 -4.26 -29.00
N LYS A 140 11.13 -5.25 -29.66
CA LYS A 140 11.63 -6.64 -29.64
C LYS A 140 13.04 -6.76 -30.21
N GLY A 141 13.31 -6.11 -31.35
CA GLY A 141 14.63 -6.09 -31.97
C GLY A 141 15.70 -5.40 -31.10
N GLN A 142 15.28 -4.51 -30.20
CA GLN A 142 16.12 -3.84 -29.20
C GLN A 142 16.26 -4.65 -27.89
N ASN A 143 15.68 -5.84 -27.80
CA ASN A 143 15.63 -6.68 -26.60
C ASN A 143 15.00 -5.98 -25.37
N ILE A 144 14.04 -5.08 -25.61
CA ILE A 144 13.28 -4.44 -24.54
C ILE A 144 12.30 -5.45 -23.95
N ILE A 145 12.34 -5.59 -22.62
CA ILE A 145 11.46 -6.50 -21.88
C ILE A 145 10.00 -6.11 -22.16
N TYR A 146 9.17 -7.11 -22.50
CA TYR A 146 7.77 -6.93 -22.93
C TYR A 146 7.55 -6.05 -24.17
N GLY A 147 8.61 -5.71 -24.92
CA GLY A 147 8.53 -4.81 -26.08
C GLY A 147 7.49 -5.23 -27.13
N ASP A 148 7.30 -6.55 -27.35
CA ASP A 148 6.32 -7.13 -28.26
C ASP A 148 4.98 -7.54 -27.63
N SER A 149 4.79 -7.32 -26.33
CA SER A 149 3.60 -7.80 -25.62
C SER A 149 2.44 -6.81 -25.68
N SER A 150 1.40 -7.13 -26.46
CA SER A 150 0.15 -6.37 -26.47
C SER A 150 -0.57 -6.43 -25.12
N SER A 151 -0.52 -7.58 -24.44
CA SER A 151 -1.13 -7.74 -23.11
C SER A 151 -0.48 -6.84 -22.05
N TYR A 152 0.84 -6.63 -22.15
CA TYR A 152 1.56 -5.73 -21.25
C TYR A 152 1.16 -4.27 -21.48
N ARG A 153 1.01 -3.84 -22.74
CA ARG A 153 0.53 -2.49 -23.08
C ARG A 153 -0.90 -2.23 -22.61
N ASN A 154 -1.78 -3.22 -22.73
CA ASN A 154 -3.13 -3.17 -22.15
C ASN A 154 -3.07 -3.02 -20.63
N MET A 155 -2.19 -3.78 -19.95
CA MET A 155 -1.97 -3.65 -18.51
C MET A 155 -1.50 -2.25 -18.11
N CYS A 156 -0.48 -1.70 -18.80
CA CYS A 156 0.03 -0.36 -18.53
C CYS A 156 -1.08 0.69 -18.69
N ARG A 157 -1.87 0.61 -19.77
CA ARG A 157 -3.02 1.49 -20.00
C ARG A 157 -4.10 1.33 -18.94
N PHE A 158 -4.44 0.10 -18.56
CA PHE A 158 -5.46 -0.18 -17.54
C PHE A 158 -5.06 0.38 -16.17
N ASN A 159 -3.83 0.15 -15.73
CA ASN A 159 -3.31 0.70 -14.47
C ASN A 159 -3.14 2.22 -14.53
N SER A 160 -2.95 2.81 -15.70
CA SER A 160 -2.86 4.27 -15.84
C SER A 160 -4.24 4.95 -15.92
N GLY A 161 -5.27 4.26 -16.43
CA GLY A 161 -6.53 4.92 -16.78
C GLY A 161 -7.78 4.42 -16.08
N TYR A 162 -7.80 3.15 -15.69
CA TYR A 162 -9.08 2.43 -15.55
C TYR A 162 -9.25 1.63 -14.26
N PHE A 163 -8.18 1.18 -13.60
CA PHE A 163 -8.34 0.33 -12.41
C PHE A 163 -9.22 1.02 -11.35
N PHE A 164 -8.95 2.29 -11.03
CA PHE A 164 -9.72 3.09 -10.07
C PHE A 164 -11.15 3.42 -10.54
N GLN A 165 -11.51 3.10 -11.79
CA GLN A 165 -12.87 3.20 -12.34
C GLN A 165 -13.65 1.88 -12.25
N HIS A 166 -13.01 0.77 -11.86
CA HIS A 166 -13.68 -0.51 -11.72
C HIS A 166 -14.80 -0.43 -10.66
N PRO A 167 -15.99 -1.03 -10.89
CA PRO A 167 -17.13 -0.93 -9.96
C PRO A 167 -16.80 -1.35 -8.52
N LEU A 168 -16.02 -2.42 -8.34
CA LEU A 168 -15.58 -2.88 -7.01
C LEU A 168 -14.73 -1.84 -6.27
N LEU A 169 -14.01 -0.99 -6.99
CA LEU A 169 -13.11 0.01 -6.41
C LEU A 169 -13.79 1.35 -6.12
N GLN A 170 -15.00 1.61 -6.66
CA GLN A 170 -15.71 2.88 -6.44
C GLN A 170 -16.05 3.15 -4.97
N GLN A 171 -16.21 2.10 -4.18
CA GLN A 171 -16.54 2.23 -2.76
C GLN A 171 -15.35 2.62 -1.89
N PHE A 172 -14.11 2.45 -2.36
CA PHE A 172 -12.91 2.68 -1.56
C PHE A 172 -12.30 4.06 -1.83
N LYS A 173 -11.72 4.66 -0.79
CA LYS A 173 -10.96 5.91 -0.89
C LYS A 173 -9.50 5.60 -1.18
N TYR A 174 -8.87 4.75 -0.38
CA TYR A 174 -7.47 4.38 -0.58
C TYR A 174 -7.32 2.97 -1.18
N TYR A 175 -6.18 2.73 -1.81
CA TYR A 175 -5.76 1.40 -2.24
C TYR A 175 -4.29 1.18 -1.93
N TRP A 176 -3.94 -0.08 -1.78
CA TRP A 176 -2.56 -0.54 -1.81
C TRP A 176 -2.43 -1.57 -2.92
N ARG A 177 -1.66 -1.26 -3.96
CA ARG A 177 -1.37 -2.22 -5.02
C ARG A 177 -0.34 -3.23 -4.58
N VAL A 178 -0.65 -4.50 -4.84
CA VAL A 178 0.22 -5.64 -4.59
C VAL A 178 0.38 -6.39 -5.91
N GLU A 179 1.62 -6.77 -6.22
CA GLU A 179 1.95 -7.56 -7.40
C GLU A 179 2.27 -9.01 -7.01
N PRO A 180 2.17 -9.97 -7.96
CA PRO A 180 2.62 -11.34 -7.71
C PRO A 180 4.13 -11.39 -7.45
N ASN A 181 4.57 -12.36 -6.64
CA ASN A 181 5.98 -12.62 -6.33
C ASN A 181 6.73 -11.43 -5.69
N VAL A 182 6.15 -10.82 -4.66
CA VAL A 182 6.78 -9.75 -3.86
C VAL A 182 6.94 -10.18 -2.40
N ASP A 183 8.02 -9.70 -1.77
CA ASP A 183 8.29 -9.94 -0.35
C ASP A 183 8.16 -8.68 0.50
N TYR A 184 7.65 -8.86 1.71
CA TYR A 184 7.64 -7.84 2.78
C TYR A 184 8.52 -8.34 3.94
N PHE A 185 9.64 -7.67 4.21
CA PHE A 185 10.62 -8.19 5.19
C PHE A 185 10.34 -7.76 6.63
N CYS A 186 9.60 -6.65 6.83
CA CYS A 186 9.34 -6.08 8.14
C CYS A 186 7.88 -6.22 8.56
N ASP A 187 7.65 -6.43 9.86
CA ASP A 187 6.32 -6.35 10.45
C ASP A 187 5.88 -4.88 10.50
N MET A 188 4.64 -4.63 10.08
CA MET A 188 4.07 -3.29 10.03
C MET A 188 3.08 -3.12 11.18
N ASN A 189 3.60 -2.49 12.23
CA ASN A 189 2.86 -2.25 13.48
C ASN A 189 2.04 -0.94 13.46
N TYR A 190 1.84 -0.37 12.27
CA TYR A 190 1.01 0.82 12.06
C TYR A 190 0.17 0.66 10.79
N ASP A 191 -0.95 1.37 10.74
CA ASP A 191 -1.82 1.38 9.56
C ASP A 191 -1.37 2.49 8.58
N PRO A 192 -0.86 2.14 7.38
CA PRO A 192 -0.40 3.12 6.42
C PRO A 192 -1.55 3.95 5.86
N PHE A 193 -2.78 3.42 5.76
CA PHE A 193 -3.92 4.20 5.30
C PHE A 193 -4.33 5.26 6.34
N GLN A 194 -4.28 4.91 7.63
CA GLN A 194 -4.43 5.91 8.71
C GLN A 194 -3.37 6.99 8.61
N TYR A 195 -2.11 6.58 8.41
CA TYR A 195 -1.00 7.52 8.27
C TYR A 195 -1.22 8.48 7.10
N LEU A 196 -1.64 7.97 5.93
CA LEU A 196 -1.96 8.79 4.78
C LEU A 196 -3.06 9.80 5.11
N ASN A 197 -4.16 9.33 5.71
CA ASN A 197 -5.30 10.18 6.03
C ASN A 197 -4.97 11.26 7.09
N GLN A 198 -4.27 10.89 8.17
CA GLN A 198 -3.94 11.81 9.26
C GLN A 198 -2.93 12.89 8.86
N ASN A 199 -2.03 12.56 7.93
CA ASN A 199 -0.97 13.47 7.49
C ASN A 199 -1.29 14.15 6.15
N ASN A 200 -2.52 14.03 5.64
CA ASN A 200 -2.95 14.56 4.35
C ASN A 200 -2.01 14.16 3.21
N GLN A 201 -1.78 12.86 3.05
CA GLN A 201 -0.85 12.30 2.07
C GLN A 201 -1.63 11.59 0.99
N THR A 202 -1.23 11.82 -0.26
CA THR A 202 -1.96 11.30 -1.42
C THR A 202 -1.33 10.04 -1.98
N TYR A 203 -0.01 9.91 -1.93
CA TYR A 203 0.71 8.85 -2.60
C TYR A 203 1.96 8.46 -1.80
N GLY A 204 2.13 7.15 -1.61
CA GLY A 204 3.27 6.54 -0.93
C GLY A 204 3.93 5.49 -1.83
N PHE A 205 5.26 5.51 -1.84
CA PHE A 205 6.09 4.59 -2.63
C PHE A 205 7.30 4.10 -1.83
N THR A 206 7.97 3.06 -2.33
CA THR A 206 9.18 2.49 -1.71
C THR A 206 10.43 2.63 -2.57
N ILE A 207 10.30 2.51 -3.90
CA ILE A 207 11.43 2.50 -4.84
C ILE A 207 11.20 3.55 -5.94
N ALA A 208 12.28 4.17 -6.40
CA ALA A 208 12.28 5.01 -7.60
C ALA A 208 13.44 4.65 -8.53
N LEU A 209 13.15 4.49 -9.82
CA LEU A 209 14.05 3.95 -10.83
C LEU A 209 14.14 4.89 -12.03
N TYR A 210 15.18 4.69 -12.83
CA TYR A 210 15.24 5.27 -14.17
C TYR A 210 14.45 4.41 -15.16
N GLU A 211 13.63 5.05 -15.97
CA GLU A 211 12.93 4.46 -17.11
C GLU A 211 13.91 4.21 -18.28
N THR A 212 13.57 3.26 -19.13
CA THR A 212 14.29 2.94 -20.36
C THR A 212 13.91 3.94 -21.46
N PRO A 213 14.80 4.81 -21.96
CA PRO A 213 14.42 5.90 -22.87
C PRO A 213 13.66 5.46 -24.14
N GLU A 214 13.94 4.26 -24.63
CA GLU A 214 13.30 3.66 -25.81
C GLU A 214 11.79 3.41 -25.64
N THR A 215 11.31 3.35 -24.39
CA THR A 215 9.91 3.04 -24.05
C THR A 215 9.02 4.29 -23.96
N VAL A 216 9.62 5.48 -23.84
CA VAL A 216 8.94 6.76 -23.54
C VAL A 216 9.39 7.92 -24.43
N THR A 217 9.68 7.62 -25.71
CA THR A 217 10.34 8.56 -26.63
C THR A 217 9.62 9.89 -26.84
N THR A 218 8.28 9.93 -26.74
CA THR A 218 7.47 11.14 -26.93
C THR A 218 6.67 11.53 -25.68
N LEU A 219 6.88 10.83 -24.56
CA LEU A 219 6.15 11.07 -23.31
C LEU A 219 6.36 12.51 -22.81
N TRP A 220 7.62 12.93 -22.65
CA TRP A 220 7.92 14.25 -22.08
C TRP A 220 7.46 15.41 -22.96
N ASP A 221 7.51 15.25 -24.27
CA ASP A 221 6.98 16.26 -25.19
C ASP A 221 5.45 16.34 -25.08
N SER A 222 4.76 15.20 -25.01
CA SER A 222 3.31 15.17 -24.75
C SER A 222 2.95 15.79 -23.39
N VAL A 223 3.79 15.58 -22.38
CA VAL A 223 3.63 16.21 -21.07
C VAL A 223 3.78 17.73 -21.15
N LYS A 224 4.85 18.23 -21.78
CA LYS A 224 5.05 19.67 -21.97
C LYS A 224 3.89 20.30 -22.75
N GLU A 225 3.39 19.64 -23.79
CA GLU A 225 2.18 20.08 -24.49
C GLU A 225 0.96 20.15 -23.56
N PHE A 226 0.77 19.16 -22.69
CA PHE A 226 -0.30 19.17 -21.71
C PHE A 226 -0.15 20.33 -20.71
N MET A 227 1.06 20.57 -20.19
CA MET A 227 1.34 21.67 -19.26
C MET A 227 1.04 23.04 -19.88
N VAL A 228 1.39 23.23 -21.16
CA VAL A 228 1.08 24.46 -21.91
C VAL A 228 -0.43 24.60 -22.13
N LYS A 229 -1.12 23.49 -22.44
CA LYS A 229 -2.56 23.49 -22.72
C LYS A 229 -3.43 23.64 -21.46
N TYR A 230 -2.97 23.13 -20.32
CA TYR A 230 -3.69 23.13 -19.06
C TYR A 230 -2.82 23.62 -17.89
N PRO A 231 -2.33 24.88 -17.94
CA PRO A 231 -1.46 25.42 -16.90
C PRO A 231 -2.15 25.47 -15.52
N GLN A 232 -3.48 25.56 -15.47
CA GLN A 232 -4.26 25.52 -14.22
C GLN A 232 -4.18 24.19 -13.46
N TYR A 233 -3.68 23.13 -14.10
CA TYR A 233 -3.45 21.85 -13.45
C TYR A 233 -2.00 21.67 -13.00
N ILE A 234 -1.14 22.66 -13.20
CA ILE A 234 0.24 22.59 -12.74
C ILE A 234 0.31 23.29 -11.38
N ALA A 235 0.62 22.54 -10.34
CA ALA A 235 0.80 23.11 -9.01
C ALA A 235 2.05 24.00 -8.99
N ASN A 236 2.01 25.09 -8.22
CA ASN A 236 3.13 26.02 -8.14
C ASN A 236 4.33 25.41 -7.40
N ASP A 237 4.04 24.59 -6.39
CA ASP A 237 5.00 23.96 -5.50
C ASP A 237 5.35 22.54 -5.93
N ASN A 238 5.08 22.14 -7.17
CA ASN A 238 5.19 20.76 -7.67
C ASN A 238 6.59 20.13 -7.60
N ALA A 239 6.67 18.82 -7.84
CA ALA A 239 7.90 18.03 -7.74
C ALA A 239 8.70 17.97 -9.07
N MET A 240 8.74 19.04 -9.87
CA MET A 240 9.44 19.09 -11.16
C MET A 240 10.92 18.67 -11.05
N GLU A 241 11.59 19.04 -9.96
CA GLU A 241 13.00 18.69 -9.73
C GLU A 241 13.23 17.17 -9.62
N LEU A 242 12.20 16.40 -9.28
CA LEU A 242 12.29 14.93 -9.32
C LEU A 242 12.28 14.40 -10.75
N LEU A 243 11.58 15.07 -11.66
CA LEU A 243 11.39 14.65 -13.05
C LEU A 243 12.40 15.27 -14.01
N SER A 244 13.05 16.37 -13.64
CA SER A 244 13.86 17.13 -14.56
C SER A 244 15.00 17.86 -13.86
N ASN A 245 16.20 17.70 -14.40
CA ASN A 245 17.41 18.33 -13.89
C ASN A 245 17.64 19.74 -14.49
N ASP A 246 16.80 20.16 -15.43
CA ASP A 246 16.95 21.41 -16.19
C ASP A 246 15.68 22.27 -16.19
N GLY A 247 14.87 22.15 -15.13
CA GLY A 247 13.68 22.97 -14.92
C GLY A 247 12.52 22.63 -15.87
N GLY A 248 12.46 21.38 -16.32
CA GLY A 248 11.38 20.83 -17.14
C GLY A 248 11.65 20.79 -18.64
N GLN A 249 12.87 21.11 -19.10
CA GLN A 249 13.20 21.04 -20.53
C GLN A 249 13.29 19.58 -21.00
N THR A 250 13.94 18.73 -20.20
CA THR A 250 14.09 17.29 -20.45
C THR A 250 13.62 16.45 -19.27
N TYR A 251 13.12 15.24 -19.57
CA TYR A 251 12.83 14.22 -18.56
C TYR A 251 14.11 13.52 -18.16
N ASN A 252 14.40 13.46 -16.87
CA ASN A 252 15.58 12.77 -16.33
C ASN A 252 15.38 11.24 -16.21
N MET A 253 14.24 10.72 -16.69
CA MET A 253 13.80 9.32 -16.63
C MET A 253 13.40 8.81 -15.25
N CYS A 254 13.38 9.65 -14.21
CA CYS A 254 13.02 9.21 -12.87
C CYS A 254 11.51 9.05 -12.65
N HIS A 255 11.14 7.91 -12.08
CA HIS A 255 9.77 7.60 -11.71
C HIS A 255 9.72 6.74 -10.43
N PHE A 256 8.60 6.73 -9.70
CA PHE A 256 8.43 5.76 -8.62
C PHE A 256 8.07 4.40 -9.22
N TRP A 257 8.40 3.30 -8.55
CA TRP A 257 8.10 1.99 -9.09
C TRP A 257 6.71 1.54 -8.66
N SER A 258 5.75 1.62 -9.59
CA SER A 258 4.31 1.45 -9.29
C SER A 258 3.89 0.04 -8.84
N ASN A 259 4.76 -0.96 -8.94
CA ASN A 259 4.52 -2.30 -8.39
C ASN A 259 4.20 -2.24 -6.90
N PHE A 260 4.69 -1.21 -6.21
CA PHE A 260 4.24 -0.82 -4.89
C PHE A 260 3.68 0.61 -4.92
N GLU A 261 2.43 0.77 -4.53
CA GLU A 261 1.80 2.06 -4.33
C GLU A 261 0.72 1.97 -3.28
N ILE A 262 0.71 2.92 -2.33
CA ILE A 262 -0.39 3.17 -1.41
C ILE A 262 -0.88 4.58 -1.68
N ALA A 263 -2.11 4.75 -2.12
CA ALA A 263 -2.56 6.06 -2.56
C ALA A 263 -4.06 6.31 -2.39
N ASP A 264 -4.41 7.59 -2.39
CA ASP A 264 -5.78 8.10 -2.43
C ASP A 264 -6.31 8.03 -3.87
N MET A 265 -7.34 7.23 -4.11
CA MET A 265 -7.95 7.10 -5.43
C MET A 265 -8.65 8.36 -5.92
N ASP A 266 -8.99 9.29 -5.02
CA ASP A 266 -9.61 10.56 -5.42
C ASP A 266 -8.64 11.42 -6.26
N PHE A 267 -7.33 11.22 -6.11
CA PHE A 267 -6.33 11.80 -7.01
C PHE A 267 -6.54 11.34 -8.46
N TRP A 268 -6.67 10.03 -8.68
CA TRP A 268 -6.90 9.45 -10.01
C TRP A 268 -8.27 9.82 -10.57
N ARG A 269 -9.27 9.93 -9.71
CA ARG A 269 -10.64 10.33 -10.09
C ARG A 269 -10.74 11.82 -10.40
N SER A 270 -9.76 12.62 -10.01
CA SER A 270 -9.77 14.07 -10.23
C SER A 270 -9.84 14.45 -11.71
N GLU A 271 -10.46 15.60 -12.00
CA GLU A 271 -10.60 16.09 -13.38
C GLU A 271 -9.26 16.22 -14.09
N ALA A 272 -8.23 16.71 -13.40
CA ALA A 272 -6.91 16.89 -14.00
C ALA A 272 -6.23 15.58 -14.34
N TYR A 273 -6.31 14.57 -13.47
CA TYR A 273 -5.76 13.25 -13.78
C TYR A 273 -6.48 12.63 -14.96
N ARG A 274 -7.81 12.65 -14.96
CA ARG A 274 -8.60 12.14 -16.09
C ARG A 274 -8.31 12.88 -17.39
N LYS A 275 -8.16 14.20 -17.38
CA LYS A 275 -7.78 14.98 -18.58
C LYS A 275 -6.38 14.67 -19.07
N PHE A 276 -5.43 14.47 -18.16
CA PHE A 276 -4.07 14.09 -18.50
C PHE A 276 -4.01 12.69 -19.12
N PHE A 277 -4.62 11.71 -18.46
CA PHE A 277 -4.73 10.36 -18.99
C PHE A 277 -5.38 10.37 -20.39
N ASN A 278 -6.52 11.03 -20.55
CA ASN A 278 -7.21 11.13 -21.85
C ASN A 278 -6.35 11.84 -22.90
N PHE A 279 -5.53 12.83 -22.52
CA PHE A 279 -4.63 13.51 -23.43
C PHE A 279 -3.52 12.57 -23.94
N LEU A 280 -2.92 11.78 -23.05
CA LEU A 280 -1.91 10.78 -23.43
C LEU A 280 -2.51 9.59 -24.19
N ASP A 281 -3.68 9.11 -23.79
CA ASP A 281 -4.37 8.00 -24.44
C ASP A 281 -4.76 8.35 -25.88
N ALA A 282 -5.19 9.61 -26.12
CA ALA A 282 -5.47 10.12 -27.46
C ALA A 282 -4.21 10.25 -28.34
N LYS A 283 -3.01 10.38 -27.75
CA LYS A 283 -1.73 10.37 -28.48
C LYS A 283 -1.32 8.96 -28.90
N GLY A 284 -1.90 7.92 -28.28
CA GLY A 284 -1.64 6.51 -28.59
C GLY A 284 -0.31 5.99 -28.05
N GLY A 285 0.36 6.72 -27.15
CA GLY A 285 1.68 6.36 -26.65
C GLY A 285 1.74 4.98 -25.99
N PHE A 286 0.65 4.53 -25.33
CA PHE A 286 0.56 3.17 -24.77
C PHE A 286 0.73 2.05 -25.82
N TYR A 287 0.49 2.33 -27.11
CA TYR A 287 0.54 1.34 -28.20
C TYR A 287 1.60 1.65 -29.27
N TYR A 288 1.90 2.92 -29.52
CA TYR A 288 3.01 3.32 -30.43
C TYR A 288 4.37 3.32 -29.72
N GLU A 289 4.37 3.32 -28.39
CA GLU A 289 5.51 3.15 -27.49
C GLU A 289 5.09 2.15 -26.39
N THR A 290 5.96 1.86 -25.45
CA THR A 290 5.59 1.07 -24.26
C THR A 290 5.56 2.00 -23.07
N LEU A 291 4.66 2.99 -23.12
CA LEU A 291 4.41 3.84 -21.95
C LEU A 291 3.98 2.92 -20.81
N ASP A 292 4.90 2.66 -19.89
CA ASP A 292 4.55 2.03 -18.63
C ASP A 292 3.81 3.07 -17.78
N ILE A 293 3.47 2.64 -16.58
CA ILE A 293 2.90 3.40 -15.49
C ILE A 293 3.79 4.61 -15.11
N ALA A 294 4.97 4.78 -15.74
CA ALA A 294 5.65 6.06 -16.00
C ALA A 294 4.68 7.27 -16.18
N THR A 295 3.53 7.06 -16.82
CA THR A 295 2.48 8.09 -17.00
C THR A 295 1.76 8.53 -15.71
N GLN A 296 1.65 7.68 -14.69
CA GLN A 296 1.12 8.09 -13.38
C GLN A 296 2.03 9.14 -12.72
N PHE A 297 3.36 9.00 -12.86
CA PHE A 297 4.34 9.84 -12.18
C PHE A 297 4.36 11.26 -12.68
N THR A 298 4.24 11.46 -13.99
CA THR A 298 4.36 12.80 -14.53
C THR A 298 3.26 13.72 -14.03
N ASN A 299 2.03 13.21 -13.85
CA ASN A 299 0.95 14.04 -13.32
C ASN A 299 0.97 14.14 -11.78
N ILE A 300 1.39 13.09 -11.06
CA ILE A 300 1.66 13.22 -9.63
C ILE A 300 2.64 14.36 -9.40
N ALA A 301 3.77 14.37 -10.09
CA ALA A 301 4.77 15.41 -9.88
C ALA A 301 4.42 16.77 -10.50
N LEU A 302 3.41 16.87 -11.40
CA LEU A 302 2.93 18.15 -11.93
C LEU A 302 1.77 18.78 -11.15
N ARG A 303 0.95 17.96 -10.47
CA ARG A 303 -0.18 18.44 -9.64
C ARG A 303 0.05 18.36 -8.15
N ALA A 304 0.88 17.43 -7.68
CA ALA A 304 1.12 17.24 -6.25
C ALA A 304 2.19 18.21 -5.80
N MET A 305 1.71 19.27 -5.15
CA MET A 305 2.22 19.85 -3.90
C MET A 305 1.21 20.95 -3.64
N SER A 306 0.23 20.63 -2.80
CA SER A 306 0.29 20.74 -1.34
C SER A 306 0.22 19.41 -0.59
N LEU A 307 0.34 18.27 -1.29
CA LEU A 307 0.23 16.94 -0.71
C LEU A 307 1.59 16.26 -0.79
N TRP A 308 2.26 16.24 0.35
CA TRP A 308 3.52 15.56 0.63
C TRP A 308 3.50 14.14 0.02
N VAL A 309 4.58 13.79 -0.69
CA VAL A 309 4.85 12.42 -1.15
C VAL A 309 5.72 11.77 -0.08
N ILE A 310 5.32 10.61 0.43
CA ILE A 310 6.13 9.87 1.40
C ILE A 310 6.93 8.79 0.69
N LEU A 311 8.24 8.85 0.89
CA LEU A 311 9.07 7.67 0.79
C LEU A 311 8.83 6.84 2.05
N VAL A 312 8.19 5.67 1.88
CA VAL A 312 7.84 4.81 3.01
C VAL A 312 9.08 4.07 3.49
N HIS A 313 9.93 4.78 4.24
CA HIS A 313 11.20 4.26 4.78
C HIS A 313 11.03 3.12 5.80
N VAL A 314 9.79 2.89 6.29
CA VAL A 314 9.49 1.89 7.33
C VAL A 314 8.92 0.58 6.75
N ILE A 315 8.60 0.54 5.45
CA ILE A 315 8.34 -0.73 4.76
C ILE A 315 9.71 -1.28 4.35
N GLY A 316 10.39 -1.88 5.31
CA GLY A 316 11.74 -2.41 5.10
C GLY A 316 11.73 -3.40 3.94
N GLY A 317 12.49 -3.03 2.90
CA GLY A 317 12.77 -3.79 1.69
C GLY A 317 11.54 -4.44 1.05
N ILE A 318 11.01 -3.85 -0.01
CA ILE A 318 10.38 -4.67 -1.02
C ILE A 318 11.50 -4.99 -1.99
N VAL A 319 12.00 -6.23 -1.95
CA VAL A 319 12.87 -6.73 -3.00
C VAL A 319 11.98 -7.54 -3.92
N LEU A 320 11.81 -7.08 -5.16
CA LEU A 320 11.38 -8.01 -6.20
C LEU A 320 12.56 -8.94 -6.45
N ILE A 321 12.38 -10.24 -6.26
CA ILE A 321 13.30 -11.23 -6.81
C ILE A 321 13.00 -11.31 -8.31
N THR A 322 13.45 -10.29 -9.05
CA THR A 322 13.76 -10.41 -10.48
C THR A 322 15.28 -10.43 -10.69
N GLU A 323 16.06 -10.80 -9.66
CA GLU A 323 17.51 -10.97 -9.71
C GLU A 323 17.98 -12.08 -10.69
N GLU A 324 17.06 -12.82 -11.33
CA GLU A 324 17.42 -13.79 -12.38
C GLU A 324 17.38 -13.24 -13.81
N SER A 325 17.09 -11.95 -14.03
CA SER A 325 17.39 -11.31 -15.32
C SER A 325 18.72 -10.54 -15.21
N PRO A 326 19.74 -10.86 -16.02
CA PRO A 326 21.02 -10.13 -16.06
C PRO A 326 20.89 -8.60 -16.25
N ALA A 327 19.72 -8.12 -16.71
CA ALA A 327 19.42 -6.70 -16.91
C ALA A 327 19.11 -5.92 -15.60
N TYR A 328 18.73 -6.57 -14.50
CA TYR A 328 18.27 -5.89 -13.28
C TYR A 328 19.34 -5.68 -12.20
N ARG A 329 20.52 -6.29 -12.31
CA ARG A 329 21.63 -6.08 -11.35
C ARG A 329 22.27 -4.69 -11.40
N ASP A 330 21.88 -3.85 -12.36
CA ASP A 330 22.47 -2.54 -12.61
C ASP A 330 21.47 -1.37 -12.43
N THR A 331 20.30 -1.61 -11.82
CA THR A 331 19.29 -0.57 -11.63
C THR A 331 19.77 0.48 -10.63
N ARG A 332 20.27 1.61 -11.16
CA ARG A 332 20.52 2.83 -10.40
C ARG A 332 19.19 3.34 -9.88
N THR A 333 19.08 3.61 -8.58
CA THR A 333 17.93 4.28 -8.01
C THR A 333 18.04 5.79 -8.27
N CYS A 334 16.90 6.46 -8.46
CA CYS A 334 16.85 7.91 -8.61
C CYS A 334 17.22 8.66 -7.33
N PHE A 335 17.02 8.02 -6.18
CA PHE A 335 17.41 8.53 -4.88
C PHE A 335 18.56 7.68 -4.33
N GLN A 336 19.63 8.33 -3.87
CA GLN A 336 20.54 7.68 -2.93
C GLN A 336 19.80 7.54 -1.61
N THR A 337 19.72 6.32 -1.07
CA THR A 337 19.19 6.04 0.26
C THR A 337 19.79 7.04 1.26
N VAL A 338 18.95 7.88 1.86
CA VAL A 338 19.35 8.58 3.09
C VAL A 338 19.38 7.50 4.15
N SER A 339 20.58 6.99 4.45
CA SER A 339 20.76 6.12 5.61
C SER A 339 20.34 6.92 6.84
N SER A 340 19.28 6.49 7.52
CA SER A 340 18.99 7.00 8.86
C SER A 340 20.17 6.62 9.76
N GLN A 341 20.92 7.62 10.23
CA GLN A 341 21.76 7.48 11.42
C GLN A 341 20.91 7.33 12.67
#